data_AF-A0A959IJ85-F1
#
_entry.id   AF-A0A959IJ85-F1
#
_cell.length_a   1.000
_cell.length_b   1.000
_cell.length_c   1.000
_cell.angle_alpha   90.00
_cell.angle_beta   90.00
_cell.angle_gamma   90.00
#
_symmetry.space_group_name_H-M   'P 1'
#
loop_
_entity.id
_entity.type
_entity.pdbx_description
1 polymer ?
#
loop_
_entity_poly.entity_id
_entity_poly.type
_entity_poly.pdbx_seq_one_letter_code
_entity_poly.pdbx_strand_id
1 'polypeptide(L)'
;MMMYRTFLAFVLLFGLGFTLNAQTEEELKELKSQKEAQMGELQSQVNALKGEIAGIDKQLLVFPRWETGAFGLIGMNLNGFNDWLARDKSNLSSTSISFSANAFANHFSEKTFWRNSGNLNIGFAKLKEKDRDGNVVEEIEQKSPDVINFTSLFGYKLSPKLALSVLGEYRSTFLENFNNPGYLDIGTGATWTPVNDLVVVIHPLNYNIVFAEAGSMYESSLGAKIVADYTKQIASGVNWKSNLSLFMSYKNGDYSNWTWVNGVAFQVLKKLGVGFELGLRGNKQEALAKELTDNPLQTYYILGLTYSL
;
A
#
# COMPACT_ATOMS: atom_id res chain seq x y z
N MET A 1 -8.53 -73.28 -22.72
CA MET A 1 -8.26 -73.30 -21.25
C MET A 1 -7.08 -72.42 -20.82
N MET A 2 -6.22 -71.92 -21.74
CA MET A 2 -5.11 -71.00 -21.41
C MET A 2 -5.53 -69.53 -21.19
N MET A 3 -6.58 -69.05 -21.87
CA MET A 3 -7.02 -67.63 -21.81
C MET A 3 -7.64 -67.21 -20.47
N TYR A 4 -8.25 -68.14 -19.72
CA TYR A 4 -8.84 -67.87 -18.40
C TYR A 4 -7.79 -67.78 -17.29
N ARG A 5 -6.63 -68.44 -17.46
CA ARG A 5 -5.53 -68.42 -16.48
C ARG A 5 -4.75 -67.12 -16.54
N THR A 6 -4.60 -66.53 -17.73
CA THR A 6 -3.96 -65.22 -17.92
C THR A 6 -4.83 -64.07 -17.42
N PHE A 7 -6.16 -64.19 -17.56
CA PHE A 7 -7.11 -63.20 -17.04
C PHE A 7 -7.18 -63.21 -15.49
N LEU A 8 -7.18 -64.38 -14.86
CA LEU A 8 -7.12 -64.48 -13.39
C LEU A 8 -5.80 -63.96 -12.82
N ALA A 9 -4.68 -64.17 -13.51
CA ALA A 9 -3.38 -63.65 -13.10
C ALA A 9 -3.30 -62.11 -13.20
N PHE A 10 -3.96 -61.51 -14.21
CA PHE A 10 -4.04 -60.05 -14.35
C PHE A 10 -4.93 -59.38 -13.29
N VAL A 11 -6.02 -60.04 -12.87
CA VAL A 11 -6.91 -59.55 -11.81
C VAL A 11 -6.27 -59.67 -10.42
N LEU A 12 -5.48 -60.72 -10.18
CA LEU A 12 -4.72 -60.89 -8.93
C LEU A 12 -3.54 -59.92 -8.78
N LEU A 13 -2.89 -59.52 -9.89
CA LEU A 13 -1.80 -58.55 -9.88
C LEU A 13 -2.27 -57.09 -9.70
N PHE A 14 -3.50 -56.76 -10.09
CA PHE A 14 -4.11 -55.44 -9.81
C PHE A 14 -4.72 -55.34 -8.39
N GLY A 15 -5.04 -56.47 -7.75
CA GLY A 15 -5.63 -56.50 -6.41
C GLY A 15 -4.67 -56.27 -5.24
N LEU A 16 -3.36 -56.30 -5.47
CA LEU A 16 -2.33 -56.18 -4.42
C LEU A 16 -1.69 -54.78 -4.32
N GLY A 17 -2.13 -53.81 -5.13
CA GLY A 17 -1.55 -52.46 -5.20
C GLY A 17 -2.24 -51.37 -4.37
N PHE A 18 -3.33 -51.68 -3.68
CA PHE A 18 -4.07 -50.72 -2.85
C PHE A 18 -4.05 -51.13 -1.38
N THR A 19 -2.89 -51.14 -0.73
CA THR A 19 -2.85 -50.93 0.72
C THR A 19 -3.07 -49.45 0.98
N LEU A 20 -4.34 -49.05 0.93
CA LEU A 20 -4.80 -47.81 1.52
C LEU A 20 -4.36 -47.83 2.99
N ASN A 21 -3.41 -46.97 3.35
CA ASN A 21 -3.20 -46.55 4.74
C ASN A 21 -4.44 -45.79 5.20
N ALA A 22 -5.54 -46.51 5.43
CA ALA A 22 -6.72 -45.96 6.07
C ALA A 22 -6.42 -45.89 7.56
N GLN A 23 -5.82 -44.78 7.99
CA GLN A 23 -5.70 -44.45 9.41
C GLN A 23 -7.12 -44.41 10.01
N THR A 24 -7.30 -45.05 11.16
CA THR A 24 -8.59 -45.06 11.86
C THR A 24 -8.92 -43.67 12.42
N GLU A 25 -10.21 -43.36 12.62
CA GLU A 25 -10.63 -42.05 13.15
C GLU A 25 -10.01 -41.75 14.53
N GLU A 26 -9.79 -42.79 15.35
CA GLU A 26 -9.11 -42.68 16.65
C GLU A 26 -7.63 -42.30 16.49
N GLU A 27 -6.90 -42.96 15.58
CA GLU A 27 -5.50 -42.61 15.28
C GLU A 27 -5.36 -41.17 14.75
N LEU A 28 -6.31 -40.70 13.94
CA LEU A 28 -6.34 -39.32 13.44
C LEU A 28 -6.62 -38.30 14.56
N LYS A 29 -7.49 -38.63 15.53
CA LYS A 29 -7.76 -37.78 16.71
C LYS A 29 -6.55 -37.71 17.63
N GLU A 30 -5.89 -38.85 17.87
CA GLU A 30 -4.66 -38.94 18.66
C GLU A 30 -3.53 -38.12 17.99
N LEU A 31 -3.34 -38.29 16.67
CA LEU A 31 -2.35 -37.54 15.90
C LEU A 31 -2.65 -36.04 15.91
N LYS A 32 -3.92 -35.63 15.78
CA LYS A 32 -4.33 -34.23 15.89
C LYS A 32 -3.99 -33.65 17.27
N SER A 33 -4.35 -34.35 18.35
CA SER A 33 -4.04 -33.94 19.73
C SER A 33 -2.53 -33.79 19.95
N GLN A 34 -1.73 -34.76 19.49
CA GLN A 34 -0.27 -34.68 19.53
C GLN A 34 0.27 -33.48 18.75
N LYS A 35 -0.30 -33.17 17.57
CA LYS A 35 0.10 -32.01 16.76
C LYS A 35 -0.31 -30.68 17.39
N GLU A 36 -1.47 -30.61 18.04
CA GLU A 36 -1.91 -29.43 18.80
C GLU A 36 -1.01 -29.19 20.03
N ALA A 37 -0.61 -30.26 20.74
CA ALA A 37 0.34 -30.17 21.85
C ALA A 37 1.73 -29.70 21.36
N GLN A 38 2.25 -30.28 20.28
CA GLN A 38 3.50 -29.84 19.63
C GLN A 38 3.43 -28.38 19.19
N MET A 39 2.29 -27.93 18.66
CA MET A 39 2.07 -26.54 18.27
C MET A 39 2.10 -25.61 19.48
N GLY A 40 1.48 -26.00 20.60
CA GLY A 40 1.52 -25.23 21.85
C GLY A 40 2.95 -25.08 22.41
N GLU A 41 3.74 -26.16 22.40
CA GLU A 41 5.12 -26.14 22.87
C GLU A 41 6.02 -25.29 21.97
N LEU A 42 5.91 -25.45 20.65
CA LEU A 42 6.59 -24.59 19.67
C LEU A 42 6.17 -23.12 19.83
N GLN A 43 4.89 -22.84 20.08
CA GLN A 43 4.41 -21.48 20.29
C GLN A 43 5.01 -20.85 21.57
N SER A 44 5.19 -21.64 22.63
CA SER A 44 5.87 -21.21 23.85
C SER A 44 7.34 -20.87 23.58
N GLN A 45 8.06 -21.72 22.85
CA GLN A 45 9.44 -21.47 22.45
C GLN A 45 9.57 -20.23 21.56
N VAL A 46 8.64 -20.04 20.60
CA VAL A 46 8.57 -18.83 19.77
C VAL A 46 8.35 -17.58 20.61
N ASN A 47 7.51 -17.64 21.64
CA ASN A 47 7.26 -16.50 22.53
C ASN A 47 8.50 -16.17 23.39
N ALA A 48 9.21 -17.18 23.89
CA ALA A 48 10.46 -17.00 24.62
C ALA A 48 11.54 -16.35 23.74
N LEU A 49 11.76 -16.89 22.53
CA LEU A 49 12.70 -16.33 21.56
C LEU A 49 12.33 -14.90 21.15
N LYS A 50 11.04 -14.58 20.97
CA LYS A 50 10.59 -13.19 20.75
C LYS A 50 10.96 -12.27 21.91
N GLY A 51 10.90 -12.77 23.15
CA GLY A 51 11.33 -12.02 24.34
C GLY A 51 12.83 -11.74 24.34
N GLU A 52 13.65 -12.74 24.00
CA GLU A 52 15.11 -12.59 23.87
C GLU A 52 15.48 -11.64 22.73
N ILE A 53 14.84 -11.77 21.56
CA ILE A 53 15.02 -10.84 20.43
C ILE A 53 14.67 -9.42 20.86
N ALA A 54 13.56 -9.20 21.56
CA ALA A 54 13.20 -7.87 22.06
C ALA A 54 14.22 -7.32 23.09
N GLY A 55 14.88 -8.19 23.85
CA GLY A 55 15.99 -7.84 24.74
C GLY A 55 17.23 -7.40 23.97
N ILE A 56 17.59 -8.14 22.91
CA ILE A 56 18.72 -7.84 22.02
C ILE A 56 18.44 -6.56 21.20
N ASP A 57 17.23 -6.38 20.69
CA ASP A 57 16.81 -5.19 19.95
C ASP A 57 16.99 -3.92 20.81
N LYS A 58 16.66 -3.98 22.10
CA LYS A 58 16.91 -2.87 23.03
C LYS A 58 18.40 -2.55 23.19
N GLN A 59 19.27 -3.55 23.15
CA GLN A 59 20.71 -3.36 23.19
C GLN A 59 21.27 -2.85 21.84
N LEU A 60 20.61 -3.19 20.73
CA LEU A 60 20.95 -2.74 19.38
C LEU A 60 20.42 -1.36 19.01
N LEU A 61 19.46 -0.81 19.76
CA LEU A 61 18.98 0.57 19.61
C LEU A 61 20.04 1.58 20.06
N VAL A 62 21.16 1.65 19.35
CA VAL A 62 22.16 2.70 19.50
C VAL A 62 21.58 3.98 18.88
N PHE A 63 21.13 4.90 19.73
CA PHE A 63 20.75 6.24 19.29
C PHE A 63 21.98 7.16 19.29
N PRO A 64 22.09 8.11 18.34
CA PRO A 64 21.19 8.34 17.20
C PRO A 64 21.38 7.32 16.06
N ARG A 65 20.30 7.01 15.34
CA ARG A 65 20.35 6.13 14.16
C ARG A 65 19.60 6.71 12.96
N TRP A 66 20.07 6.36 11.77
CA TRP A 66 19.39 6.64 10.51
C TRP A 66 18.91 5.34 9.87
N GLU A 67 17.66 5.35 9.41
CA GLU A 67 17.09 4.33 8.55
C GLU A 67 16.78 4.97 7.20
N THR A 68 17.54 4.57 6.18
CA THR A 68 17.36 5.06 4.81
C THR A 68 16.98 3.91 3.90
N GLY A 69 16.17 4.18 2.89
CA GLY A 69 15.86 3.19 1.87
C GLY A 69 15.32 3.85 0.62
N ALA A 70 15.45 3.15 -0.50
CA ALA A 70 14.87 3.54 -1.76
C ALA A 70 14.23 2.33 -2.43
N PHE A 71 13.11 2.54 -3.09
CA PHE A 71 12.35 1.50 -3.75
C PHE A 71 11.79 2.03 -5.06
N GLY A 72 12.01 1.29 -6.14
CA GLY A 72 11.48 1.60 -7.47
C GLY A 72 10.47 0.55 -7.91
N LEU A 73 9.35 1.00 -8.47
CA LEU A 73 8.41 0.17 -9.20
C LEU A 73 8.52 0.48 -10.69
N ILE A 74 8.63 -0.56 -11.52
CA ILE A 74 8.33 -0.47 -12.94
C ILE A 74 7.11 -1.36 -13.17
N GLY A 75 5.94 -0.73 -13.26
CA GLY A 75 4.67 -1.42 -13.44
C GLY A 75 4.10 -1.20 -14.83
N MET A 76 3.68 -2.29 -15.48
CA MET A 76 2.74 -2.21 -16.59
C MET A 76 1.32 -2.17 -15.99
N ASN A 77 0.69 -1.02 -16.05
CA ASN A 77 -0.70 -0.81 -15.66
C ASN A 77 -1.64 -1.42 -16.70
N LEU A 78 -2.20 -2.58 -16.39
CA LEU A 78 -3.37 -3.11 -17.08
C LEU A 78 -4.62 -2.55 -16.38
N ASN A 79 -4.96 -1.28 -16.63
CA ASN A 79 -5.98 -0.58 -15.83
C ASN A 79 -7.40 -0.73 -16.38
N GLY A 80 -8.34 -0.84 -15.44
CA GLY A 80 -9.59 -0.10 -15.46
C GLY A 80 -9.51 1.01 -14.41
N PHE A 81 -9.45 2.27 -14.84
CA PHE A 81 -9.75 3.39 -13.94
C PHE A 81 -11.26 3.56 -13.92
N ASN A 82 -11.83 3.78 -12.75
CA ASN A 82 -13.20 4.27 -12.64
C ASN A 82 -13.14 5.66 -12.01
N ASP A 83 -13.57 6.67 -12.76
CA ASP A 83 -13.72 8.04 -12.30
C ASP A 83 -12.46 8.70 -11.70
N TRP A 84 -11.27 8.41 -12.24
CA TRP A 84 -10.03 9.09 -11.79
C TRP A 84 -9.95 10.52 -12.32
N LEU A 85 -10.26 11.50 -11.47
CA LEU A 85 -10.54 12.89 -11.84
C LEU A 85 -9.29 13.72 -12.18
N ALA A 86 -8.10 13.22 -11.86
CA ALA A 86 -6.84 13.80 -12.32
C ALA A 86 -6.59 13.57 -13.83
N ARG A 87 -7.55 12.99 -14.58
CA ARG A 87 -7.48 12.77 -16.05
C ARG A 87 -8.59 13.54 -16.77
N ASP A 88 -8.40 13.78 -18.06
CA ASP A 88 -9.34 14.56 -18.87
C ASP A 88 -10.61 13.81 -19.30
N LYS A 89 -10.64 12.46 -19.23
CA LYS A 89 -11.84 11.65 -19.48
C LYS A 89 -11.94 10.49 -18.47
N SER A 90 -13.13 10.25 -17.90
CA SER A 90 -13.37 9.40 -16.72
C SER A 90 -13.60 7.89 -17.01
N ASN A 91 -13.93 7.49 -18.25
CA ASN A 91 -14.31 6.11 -18.61
C ASN A 91 -13.46 5.52 -19.74
N LEU A 92 -12.31 4.93 -19.45
CA LEU A 92 -11.42 4.34 -20.47
C LEU A 92 -10.72 3.06 -19.98
N SER A 93 -10.75 2.00 -20.78
CA SER A 93 -9.78 0.90 -20.62
C SER A 93 -8.43 1.38 -21.13
N SER A 94 -7.43 1.48 -20.24
CA SER A 94 -6.12 2.01 -20.61
C SER A 94 -5.02 1.05 -20.20
N THR A 95 -4.21 0.62 -21.17
CA THR A 95 -2.90 0.05 -20.86
C THR A 95 -1.94 1.22 -20.67
N SER A 96 -1.41 1.37 -19.47
CA SER A 96 -0.38 2.36 -19.17
C SER A 96 0.89 1.69 -18.67
N ILE A 97 2.02 2.38 -18.73
CA ILE A 97 3.25 1.99 -18.05
C ILE A 97 3.51 3.08 -17.04
N SER A 98 3.63 2.72 -15.76
CA SER A 98 3.96 3.63 -14.69
C SER A 98 5.28 3.27 -14.05
N PHE A 99 6.09 4.29 -13.84
CA PHE A 99 7.32 4.27 -13.08
C PHE A 99 7.03 4.96 -11.76
N SER A 100 7.31 4.30 -10.65
CA SER A 100 7.33 4.98 -9.35
C SER A 100 8.68 4.83 -8.68
N ALA A 101 9.13 5.90 -8.06
CA ALA A 101 10.32 5.92 -7.22
C ALA A 101 9.91 6.43 -5.84
N ASN A 102 10.34 5.71 -4.82
CA ASN A 102 10.09 6.02 -3.43
C ASN A 102 11.43 6.05 -2.71
N ALA A 103 11.64 7.01 -1.83
CA ALA A 103 12.80 7.07 -0.96
C ALA A 103 12.37 7.53 0.43
N PHE A 104 13.09 7.07 1.45
CA PHE A 104 12.91 7.57 2.81
C PHE A 104 14.25 7.71 3.52
N ALA A 105 14.27 8.65 4.46
CA ALA A 105 15.38 8.89 5.36
C ALA A 105 14.82 9.28 6.73
N ASN A 106 14.87 8.34 7.66
CA ASN A 106 14.30 8.48 8.99
C ASN A 106 15.41 8.52 10.02
N HIS A 107 15.45 9.59 10.80
CA HIS A 107 16.34 9.71 11.94
C HIS A 107 15.59 9.39 13.23
N PHE A 108 16.18 8.57 14.09
CA PHE A 108 15.65 8.26 15.40
C PHE A 108 16.69 8.59 16.46
N SER A 109 16.22 9.26 17.51
CA SER A 109 16.97 9.51 18.74
C SER A 109 16.14 9.01 19.93
N GLU A 110 16.70 9.11 21.15
CA GLU A 110 16.00 8.68 22.37
C GLU A 110 14.64 9.39 22.51
N LYS A 111 14.65 10.73 22.50
CA LYS A 111 13.44 11.55 22.71
C LYS A 111 12.79 12.07 21.43
N THR A 112 13.42 11.94 20.27
CA THR A 112 12.88 12.50 19.02
C THR A 112 12.89 11.49 17.88
N PHE A 113 12.09 11.77 16.87
CA PHE A 113 12.20 11.15 15.56
C PHE A 113 12.01 12.21 14.48
N TRP A 114 12.60 11.95 13.32
CA TRP A 114 12.42 12.76 12.13
C TRP A 114 12.27 11.84 10.94
N ARG A 115 11.05 11.72 10.43
CA ARG A 115 10.71 10.81 9.34
C ARG A 115 10.57 11.61 8.06
N ASN A 116 11.27 11.22 7.02
CA ASN A 116 11.21 11.88 5.72
C ASN A 116 10.96 10.85 4.63
N SER A 117 10.05 11.17 3.71
CA SER A 117 9.79 10.35 2.53
C SER A 117 9.57 11.20 1.30
N GLY A 118 10.04 10.71 0.17
CA GLY A 118 9.78 11.25 -1.15
C GLY A 118 9.19 10.16 -2.04
N ASN A 119 8.22 10.53 -2.86
CA ASN A 119 7.59 9.69 -3.85
C ASN A 119 7.48 10.47 -5.17
N LEU A 120 7.80 9.81 -6.26
CA LEU A 120 7.62 10.28 -7.63
C LEU A 120 6.89 9.19 -8.40
N ASN A 121 5.76 9.52 -9.00
CA ASN A 121 5.04 8.66 -9.93
C ASN A 121 4.98 9.33 -11.29
N ILE A 122 5.37 8.62 -12.33
CA ILE A 122 5.26 9.03 -13.72
C ILE A 122 4.55 7.90 -14.46
N GLY A 123 3.51 8.22 -15.23
CA GLY A 123 2.83 7.24 -16.07
C GLY A 123 2.70 7.68 -17.52
N PHE A 124 2.68 6.71 -18.42
CA PHE A 124 2.38 6.90 -19.83
C PHE A 124 1.21 6.00 -20.18
N ALA A 125 0.11 6.54 -20.68
CA ALA A 125 -1.06 5.77 -21.02
C ALA A 125 -1.35 5.81 -22.52
N LYS A 126 -1.67 4.65 -23.08
CA LYS A 126 -2.38 4.58 -24.36
C LYS A 126 -3.84 4.29 -24.04
N LEU A 127 -4.69 5.24 -24.39
CA LEU A 127 -6.13 5.17 -24.24
C LEU A 127 -6.71 4.60 -25.53
N LYS A 128 -7.63 3.64 -25.40
CA LYS A 128 -8.44 3.16 -26.52
C LYS A 128 -9.89 3.49 -26.23
N GLU A 129 -10.48 4.37 -27.01
CA GLU A 129 -11.93 4.62 -26.98
C GLU A 129 -12.62 3.45 -27.67
N LYS A 130 -13.66 2.89 -27.05
CA LYS A 130 -14.44 1.78 -27.60
C LYS A 130 -15.89 2.19 -27.83
N ASP A 131 -16.48 1.71 -28.93
CA ASP A 131 -17.92 1.85 -29.17
C ASP A 131 -18.76 0.90 -28.27
N ARG A 132 -20.08 0.97 -28.39
CA ARG A 132 -21.03 0.12 -27.64
C ARG A 132 -20.89 -1.38 -27.95
N ASP A 133 -20.28 -1.72 -29.08
CA ASP A 133 -20.06 -3.09 -29.54
C ASP A 133 -18.63 -3.59 -29.19
N GLY A 134 -17.83 -2.75 -28.52
CA GLY A 134 -16.49 -3.07 -28.03
C GLY A 134 -15.35 -2.87 -29.03
N ASN A 135 -15.62 -2.29 -30.21
CA ASN A 135 -14.59 -1.99 -31.21
C ASN A 135 -13.83 -0.72 -30.85
N VAL A 136 -12.51 -0.72 -31.10
CA VAL A 136 -11.68 0.47 -30.89
C VAL A 136 -11.97 1.49 -31.98
N VAL A 137 -12.48 2.66 -31.59
CA VAL A 137 -12.83 3.76 -32.51
C VAL A 137 -11.78 4.86 -32.52
N GLU A 138 -10.99 5.01 -31.44
CA GLU A 138 -9.92 6.00 -31.34
C GLU A 138 -8.76 5.48 -30.47
N GLU A 139 -7.51 5.72 -30.90
CA GLU A 139 -6.32 5.48 -30.08
C GLU A 139 -5.68 6.83 -29.72
N ILE A 140 -5.66 7.16 -28.43
CA ILE A 140 -5.13 8.42 -27.91
C ILE A 140 -3.92 8.10 -27.03
N GLU A 141 -2.74 8.63 -27.37
CA GLU A 141 -1.60 8.63 -26.47
C GLU A 141 -1.74 9.80 -25.50
N GLN A 142 -1.93 9.52 -24.21
CA GLN A 142 -2.00 10.56 -23.17
C GLN A 142 -0.94 10.29 -22.10
N LYS A 143 -0.13 11.30 -21.80
CA LYS A 143 0.74 11.25 -20.61
C LYS A 143 -0.16 11.13 -19.37
N SER A 144 0.12 10.15 -18.52
CA SER A 144 -0.64 9.96 -17.28
C SER A 144 -0.33 11.12 -16.33
N PRO A 145 -1.26 11.51 -15.43
CA PRO A 145 -0.92 12.40 -14.33
C PRO A 145 0.29 11.86 -13.58
N ASP A 146 1.27 12.73 -13.44
CA ASP A 146 2.48 12.51 -12.67
C ASP A 146 2.33 13.23 -11.33
N VAL A 147 2.80 12.58 -10.27
CA VAL A 147 2.64 13.08 -8.90
C VAL A 147 3.98 12.97 -8.19
N ILE A 148 4.46 14.10 -7.69
CA ILE A 148 5.54 14.16 -6.72
C ILE A 148 4.94 14.45 -5.33
N ASN A 149 5.43 13.75 -4.32
CA ASN A 149 5.04 13.92 -2.93
C ASN A 149 6.28 13.87 -2.04
N PHE A 150 6.46 14.88 -1.19
CA PHE A 150 7.47 14.91 -0.15
C PHE A 150 6.80 15.10 1.20
N THR A 151 7.24 14.33 2.19
CA THR A 151 6.72 14.39 3.56
C THR A 151 7.87 14.49 4.53
N SER A 152 7.75 15.37 5.51
CA SER A 152 8.67 15.50 6.64
C SER A 152 7.88 15.60 7.93
N LEU A 153 8.05 14.61 8.82
CA LEU A 153 7.38 14.52 10.10
C LEU A 153 8.42 14.51 11.22
N PHE A 154 8.46 15.57 12.00
CA PHE A 154 9.29 15.65 13.21
C PHE A 154 8.43 15.44 14.44
N GLY A 155 8.93 14.68 15.41
CA GLY A 155 8.21 14.47 16.67
C GLY A 155 9.10 14.36 17.90
N TYR A 156 8.57 14.83 19.02
CA TYR A 156 9.13 14.71 20.36
C TYR A 156 8.29 13.73 21.19
N LYS A 157 8.91 12.62 21.59
CA LYS A 157 8.25 11.52 22.31
C LYS A 157 7.91 11.94 23.74
N LEU A 158 6.62 11.87 24.06
CA LEU A 158 6.10 11.98 25.43
C LEU A 158 6.11 10.62 26.14
N SER A 159 5.98 9.54 25.37
CA SER A 159 6.08 8.16 25.82
C SER A 159 6.64 7.29 24.69
N PRO A 160 6.92 5.99 24.90
CA PRO A 160 7.36 5.10 23.82
C PRO A 160 6.39 5.02 22.63
N LYS A 161 5.10 5.34 22.85
CA LYS A 161 4.04 5.23 21.83
C LYS A 161 3.44 6.57 21.41
N LEU A 162 3.68 7.66 22.13
CA LEU A 162 3.04 8.95 21.89
C LEU A 162 4.08 10.06 21.77
N ALA A 163 3.92 10.91 20.78
CA ALA A 163 4.77 12.07 20.54
C ALA A 163 3.92 13.30 20.18
N LEU A 164 4.41 14.49 20.54
CA LEU A 164 4.00 15.73 19.89
C LEU A 164 4.73 15.81 18.56
N SER A 165 4.08 16.32 17.52
CA SER A 165 4.69 16.34 16.18
C SER A 165 4.25 17.51 15.31
N VAL A 166 5.09 17.78 14.32
CA VAL A 166 4.89 18.74 13.24
C VAL A 166 5.13 18.04 11.91
N LEU A 167 4.31 18.35 10.92
CA LEU A 167 4.29 17.71 9.61
C LEU A 167 4.37 18.80 8.54
N GLY A 168 5.23 18.60 7.55
CA GLY A 168 5.15 19.24 6.25
C GLY A 168 4.90 18.18 5.18
N GLU A 169 3.88 18.35 4.35
CA GLU A 169 3.66 17.51 3.17
C GLU A 169 3.45 18.40 1.94
N TYR A 170 4.29 18.22 0.92
CA TYR A 170 4.18 18.90 -0.36
C TYR A 170 3.81 17.90 -1.44
N ARG A 171 2.74 18.19 -2.18
CA ARG A 171 2.27 17.37 -3.30
C ARG A 171 2.06 18.24 -4.53
N SER A 172 2.55 17.77 -5.66
CA SER A 172 2.46 18.52 -6.91
C SER A 172 2.46 17.59 -8.10
N THR A 173 1.96 18.06 -9.22
CA THR A 173 2.31 17.60 -10.58
C THR A 173 3.71 18.08 -10.95
N PHE A 174 4.41 17.42 -11.88
CA PHE A 174 5.81 17.71 -12.24
C PHE A 174 6.07 17.94 -13.74
N LEU A 175 5.39 17.24 -14.65
CA LEU A 175 5.76 17.21 -16.08
C LEU A 175 5.19 18.37 -16.89
N GLU A 176 3.88 18.63 -16.83
CA GLU A 176 3.23 19.59 -17.73
C GLU A 176 2.56 20.78 -17.02
N ASN A 177 2.15 20.62 -15.76
CA ASN A 177 1.50 21.68 -14.97
C ASN A 177 2.09 21.79 -13.57
N PHE A 178 3.42 21.96 -13.44
CA PHE A 178 4.10 21.95 -12.15
C PHE A 178 3.42 22.90 -11.15
N ASN A 179 3.04 22.35 -9.98
CA ASN A 179 2.45 23.06 -8.87
C ASN A 179 1.11 23.75 -9.22
N ASN A 180 0.36 23.20 -10.19
CA ASN A 180 -0.97 23.67 -10.60
C ASN A 180 -1.95 22.50 -10.92
N PRO A 181 -2.77 22.04 -9.96
CA PRO A 181 -2.73 22.42 -8.56
C PRO A 181 -1.57 21.75 -7.83
N GLY A 182 -0.93 22.49 -6.94
CA GLY A 182 -0.03 21.96 -5.91
C GLY A 182 -0.60 22.18 -4.53
N TYR A 183 -0.14 21.39 -3.57
CA TYR A 183 -0.65 21.36 -2.21
C TYR A 183 0.51 21.36 -1.23
N LEU A 184 0.44 22.19 -0.20
CA LEU A 184 1.34 22.17 0.93
C LEU A 184 0.54 22.12 2.22
N ASP A 185 0.61 20.98 2.91
CA ASP A 185 0.11 20.82 4.26
C ASP A 185 1.19 21.14 5.28
N ILE A 186 0.88 22.04 6.22
CA ILE A 186 1.70 22.28 7.41
C ILE A 186 0.83 22.04 8.62
N GLY A 187 1.18 21.00 9.38
CA GLY A 187 0.37 20.50 10.49
C GLY A 187 1.14 20.39 11.79
N THR A 188 0.42 20.52 12.90
CA THR A 188 0.92 20.13 14.22
C THR A 188 -0.15 19.39 15.04
N GLY A 189 0.31 18.51 15.91
CA GLY A 189 -0.54 17.72 16.80
C GLY A 189 0.26 16.61 17.45
N ALA A 190 -0.24 15.39 17.32
CA ALA A 190 0.37 14.22 17.91
C ALA A 190 0.63 13.11 16.89
N THR A 191 1.61 12.27 17.21
CA THR A 191 1.86 11.00 16.54
C THR A 191 1.75 9.88 17.55
N TRP A 192 0.95 8.88 17.21
CA TRP A 192 0.71 7.68 17.99
C TRP A 192 1.25 6.45 17.24
N THR A 193 2.13 5.70 17.89
CA THR A 193 2.74 4.46 17.37
C THR A 193 2.29 3.30 18.28
N PRO A 194 1.07 2.77 18.11
CA PRO A 194 0.53 1.73 18.99
C PRO A 194 1.34 0.43 18.96
N VAL A 195 1.86 0.09 17.77
CA VAL A 195 2.72 -1.05 17.46
C VAL A 195 3.80 -0.58 16.48
N ASN A 196 4.92 -1.31 16.38
CA ASN A 196 6.08 -0.90 15.57
C ASN A 196 5.75 -0.67 14.09
N ASP A 197 4.80 -1.44 13.55
CA ASP A 197 4.42 -1.45 12.15
C ASP A 197 3.38 -0.37 11.80
N LEU A 198 2.81 0.36 12.79
CA LEU A 198 1.73 1.32 12.61
C LEU A 198 2.11 2.70 13.17
N VAL A 199 2.08 3.73 12.33
CA VAL A 199 2.24 5.13 12.73
C VAL A 199 0.97 5.89 12.38
N VAL A 200 0.35 6.50 13.38
CA VAL A 200 -0.84 7.33 13.23
C VAL A 200 -0.50 8.78 13.57
N VAL A 201 -0.67 9.69 12.62
CA VAL A 201 -0.49 11.13 12.80
C VAL A 201 -1.86 11.76 12.91
N ILE A 202 -2.09 12.57 13.94
CA ILE A 202 -3.34 13.29 14.18
C ILE A 202 -2.98 14.75 14.46
N HIS A 203 -3.11 15.58 13.43
CA HIS A 203 -2.77 17.00 13.46
C HIS A 203 -4.05 17.83 13.36
N PRO A 204 -4.68 18.22 14.49
CA PRO A 204 -5.90 19.02 14.48
C PRO A 204 -5.66 20.45 13.96
N LEU A 205 -4.41 20.91 13.94
CA LEU A 205 -4.03 22.20 13.38
C LEU A 205 -3.18 21.96 12.14
N ASN A 206 -3.84 21.73 11.00
CA ASN A 206 -3.21 21.58 9.69
C ASN A 206 -3.74 22.63 8.72
N TYR A 207 -2.85 23.48 8.21
CA TYR A 207 -3.20 24.40 7.14
C TYR A 207 -2.84 23.78 5.80
N ASN A 208 -3.86 23.56 4.96
CA ASN A 208 -3.70 23.11 3.59
C ASN A 208 -3.62 24.34 2.68
N ILE A 209 -2.45 24.57 2.11
CA ILE A 209 -2.19 25.64 1.15
C ILE A 209 -2.33 25.05 -0.25
N VAL A 210 -3.15 25.67 -1.07
CA VAL A 210 -3.33 25.29 -2.48
C VAL A 210 -2.67 26.32 -3.37
N PHE A 211 -1.77 25.85 -4.24
CA PHE A 211 -1.19 26.61 -5.33
C PHE A 211 -1.97 26.27 -6.59
N ALA A 212 -2.77 27.19 -7.11
CA ALA A 212 -3.52 27.00 -8.34
C ALA A 212 -3.72 28.34 -9.05
N GLU A 213 -3.99 28.30 -10.35
CA GLU A 213 -4.28 29.51 -11.14
C GLU A 213 -5.51 30.28 -10.63
N ALA A 214 -5.48 31.60 -10.84
CA ALA A 214 -6.54 32.51 -10.41
C ALA A 214 -7.88 32.16 -11.09
N GLY A 215 -8.94 32.04 -10.29
CA GLY A 215 -10.27 31.63 -10.77
C GLY A 215 -10.54 30.12 -10.70
N SER A 216 -9.60 29.32 -10.18
CA SER A 216 -9.84 27.90 -9.90
C SER A 216 -10.75 27.69 -8.68
N MET A 217 -11.42 26.53 -8.63
CA MET A 217 -12.32 26.11 -7.54
C MET A 217 -11.58 25.65 -6.28
N TYR A 218 -10.24 25.65 -6.31
CA TYR A 218 -9.42 25.16 -5.22
C TYR A 218 -9.21 26.23 -4.16
N GLU A 219 -9.44 25.89 -2.90
CA GLU A 219 -9.28 26.82 -1.79
C GLU A 219 -8.41 26.25 -0.68
N SER A 220 -7.50 27.10 -0.18
CA SER A 220 -6.73 26.81 1.02
C SER A 220 -7.65 26.79 2.24
N SER A 221 -7.43 25.86 3.17
CA SER A 221 -8.22 25.79 4.39
C SER A 221 -7.47 25.25 5.59
N LEU A 222 -7.86 25.71 6.77
CA LEU A 222 -7.47 25.11 8.04
C LEU A 222 -8.33 23.88 8.30
N GLY A 223 -7.73 22.83 8.83
CA GLY A 223 -8.42 21.59 9.12
C GLY A 223 -7.61 20.64 10.00
N ALA A 224 -8.16 19.45 10.18
CA ALA A 224 -7.47 18.33 10.80
C ALA A 224 -6.90 17.40 9.74
N LYS A 225 -5.65 16.96 9.92
CA LYS A 225 -5.03 15.92 9.10
C LYS A 225 -4.82 14.65 9.92
N ILE A 226 -5.25 13.52 9.36
CA ILE A 226 -5.05 12.20 9.92
C ILE A 226 -4.31 11.35 8.88
N VAL A 227 -3.17 10.79 9.28
CA VAL A 227 -2.40 9.84 8.46
C VAL A 227 -2.24 8.56 9.25
N ALA A 228 -2.52 7.40 8.64
CA ALA A 228 -2.24 6.10 9.23
C ALA A 228 -1.39 5.28 8.24
N ASP A 229 -0.14 5.05 8.64
CA ASP A 229 0.85 4.29 7.88
C ASP A 229 1.09 2.95 8.54
N TYR A 230 0.70 1.88 7.85
CA TYR A 230 0.96 0.51 8.23
C TYR A 230 1.92 -0.14 7.24
N THR A 231 3.00 -0.76 7.72
CA THR A 231 3.92 -1.54 6.87
C THR A 231 4.39 -2.76 7.64
N LYS A 232 4.11 -3.95 7.11
CA LYS A 232 4.49 -5.21 7.75
C LYS A 232 4.80 -6.30 6.74
N GLN A 233 5.83 -7.09 7.04
CA GLN A 233 6.01 -8.38 6.40
C GLN A 233 5.04 -9.40 7.03
N ILE A 234 3.99 -9.76 6.29
CA ILE A 234 2.91 -10.63 6.80
C ILE A 234 3.21 -12.12 6.62
N ALA A 235 4.08 -12.46 5.67
CA ALA A 235 4.64 -13.78 5.47
C ALA A 235 6.04 -13.65 4.87
N SER A 236 6.82 -14.74 4.86
CA SER A 236 8.14 -14.73 4.22
C SER A 236 8.02 -14.29 2.76
N GLY A 237 8.75 -13.22 2.39
CA GLY A 237 8.68 -12.62 1.05
C GLY A 237 7.40 -11.84 0.74
N VAL A 238 6.42 -11.71 1.65
CA VAL A 238 5.16 -10.98 1.42
C VAL A 238 5.09 -9.75 2.32
N ASN A 239 5.18 -8.57 1.70
CA ASN A 239 5.07 -7.29 2.38
C ASN A 239 3.70 -6.68 2.11
N TRP A 240 3.03 -6.21 3.15
CA TRP A 240 1.81 -5.44 3.05
C TRP A 240 2.05 -4.03 3.55
N LYS A 241 1.60 -3.06 2.76
CA LYS A 241 1.56 -1.64 3.11
C LYS A 241 0.13 -1.13 2.98
N SER A 242 -0.32 -0.38 3.97
CA SER A 242 -1.59 0.35 3.93
C SER A 242 -1.33 1.78 4.39
N ASN A 243 -1.70 2.75 3.57
CA ASN A 243 -1.55 4.17 3.88
C ASN A 243 -2.91 4.85 3.71
N LEU A 244 -3.43 5.40 4.80
CA LEU A 244 -4.60 6.28 4.78
C LEU A 244 -4.13 7.71 5.04
N SER A 245 -4.54 8.65 4.20
CA SER A 245 -4.39 10.08 4.42
C SER A 245 -5.75 10.74 4.30
N LEU A 246 -6.15 11.47 5.34
CA LEU A 246 -7.43 12.17 5.44
C LEU A 246 -7.14 13.62 5.85
N PHE A 247 -7.73 14.57 5.13
CA PHE A 247 -7.79 15.96 5.52
C PHE A 247 -9.25 16.38 5.67
N MET A 248 -9.58 16.96 6.82
CA MET A 248 -10.91 17.43 7.18
C MET A 248 -10.89 18.94 7.35
N SER A 249 -11.49 19.67 6.41
CA SER A 249 -11.52 21.14 6.48
C SER A 249 -12.51 21.63 7.52
N TYR A 250 -12.13 22.66 8.28
CA TYR A 250 -13.01 23.38 9.20
C TYR A 250 -13.88 24.43 8.51
N LYS A 251 -13.60 24.74 7.24
CA LYS A 251 -14.36 25.73 6.48
C LYS A 251 -15.61 25.13 5.84
N ASN A 252 -15.44 24.01 5.12
CA ASN A 252 -16.54 23.25 4.49
C ASN A 252 -16.09 21.80 4.27
N GLY A 253 -16.99 20.84 4.48
CA GLY A 253 -16.79 19.43 4.14
C GLY A 253 -16.35 19.19 2.69
N ASP A 254 -16.77 20.04 1.75
CA ASP A 254 -16.37 19.95 0.33
C ASP A 254 -14.87 20.19 0.10
N TYR A 255 -14.16 20.81 1.04
CA TYR A 255 -12.70 20.97 0.98
C TYR A 255 -11.95 19.80 1.63
N SER A 256 -12.67 18.86 2.23
CA SER A 256 -12.09 17.64 2.80
C SER A 256 -11.75 16.65 1.69
N ASN A 257 -10.68 15.89 1.91
CA ASN A 257 -10.24 14.89 0.96
C ASN A 257 -9.62 13.70 1.69
N TRP A 258 -9.64 12.54 1.03
CA TRP A 258 -9.00 11.35 1.56
C TRP A 258 -8.42 10.49 0.44
N THR A 259 -7.38 9.76 0.78
CA THR A 259 -6.73 8.78 -0.09
C THR A 259 -6.36 7.57 0.76
N TRP A 260 -6.72 6.38 0.30
CA TRP A 260 -6.39 5.11 0.94
C TRP A 260 -5.74 4.18 -0.07
N VAL A 261 -4.47 3.85 0.17
CA VAL A 261 -3.67 3.01 -0.71
C VAL A 261 -3.31 1.73 0.03
N ASN A 262 -3.57 0.58 -0.61
CA ASN A 262 -3.23 -0.74 -0.10
C ASN A 262 -2.34 -1.45 -1.12
N GLY A 263 -1.13 -1.80 -0.71
CA GLY A 263 -0.14 -2.46 -1.56
C GLY A 263 0.33 -3.77 -0.97
N VAL A 264 0.39 -4.82 -1.79
CA VAL A 264 1.00 -6.11 -1.44
C VAL A 264 2.15 -6.38 -2.40
N ALA A 265 3.34 -6.66 -1.87
CA ALA A 265 4.52 -6.98 -2.67
C ALA A 265 5.08 -8.37 -2.30
N PHE A 266 5.24 -9.20 -3.32
CA PHE A 266 5.83 -10.54 -3.27
C PHE A 266 7.26 -10.50 -3.78
N GLN A 267 8.24 -10.70 -2.90
CA GLN A 267 9.64 -10.84 -3.28
C GLN A 267 9.85 -12.21 -3.93
N VAL A 268 10.26 -12.22 -5.20
CA VAL A 268 10.56 -13.44 -5.96
C VAL A 268 12.06 -13.74 -5.91
N LEU A 269 12.88 -12.69 -5.97
CA LEU A 269 14.34 -12.73 -5.78
C LEU A 269 14.73 -11.63 -4.78
N LYS A 270 15.98 -11.66 -4.27
CA LYS A 270 16.47 -10.71 -3.23
C LYS A 270 16.10 -9.24 -3.45
N LYS A 271 16.03 -8.78 -4.71
CA LYS A 271 15.66 -7.41 -5.06
C LYS A 271 14.48 -7.29 -6.01
N LEU A 272 14.00 -8.38 -6.60
CA LEU A 272 12.92 -8.38 -7.60
C LEU A 272 11.66 -9.03 -7.03
N GLY A 273 10.51 -8.45 -7.34
CA GLY A 273 9.23 -9.02 -6.92
C GLY A 273 8.08 -8.62 -7.80
N VAL A 274 6.88 -9.06 -7.44
CA VAL A 274 5.61 -8.64 -8.05
C VAL A 274 4.81 -7.86 -7.01
N GLY A 275 4.28 -6.71 -7.39
CA GLY A 275 3.50 -5.84 -6.53
C GLY A 275 2.09 -5.64 -7.08
N PHE A 276 1.11 -5.66 -6.19
CA PHE A 276 -0.24 -5.20 -6.44
C PHE A 276 -0.52 -3.98 -5.56
N GLU A 277 -1.17 -2.95 -6.10
CA GLU A 277 -1.63 -1.78 -5.35
C GLU A 277 -3.08 -1.48 -5.71
N LEU A 278 -3.89 -1.12 -4.73
CA LEU A 278 -5.25 -0.61 -4.87
C LEU A 278 -5.31 0.75 -4.18
N GLY A 279 -5.65 1.78 -4.93
CA GLY A 279 -5.86 3.12 -4.41
C GLY A 279 -7.32 3.54 -4.53
N LEU A 280 -7.84 4.08 -3.44
CA LEU A 280 -9.17 4.67 -3.32
C LEU A 280 -9.00 6.13 -2.93
N ARG A 281 -9.79 7.04 -3.52
CA ARG A 281 -9.69 8.47 -3.26
C ARG A 281 -11.06 9.13 -3.36
N GLY A 282 -11.30 10.08 -2.48
CA GLY A 282 -12.41 11.02 -2.56
C GLY A 282 -11.92 12.44 -2.40
N ASN A 283 -12.24 13.31 -3.35
CA ASN A 283 -11.85 14.72 -3.32
C ASN A 283 -12.87 15.55 -4.10
N LYS A 284 -13.75 16.24 -3.36
CA LYS A 284 -14.84 17.00 -3.95
C LYS A 284 -14.35 18.21 -4.74
N GLN A 285 -13.23 18.82 -4.35
CA GLN A 285 -12.63 19.94 -5.10
C GLN A 285 -12.18 19.51 -6.50
N GLU A 286 -11.62 18.31 -6.64
CA GLU A 286 -11.28 17.73 -7.95
C GLU A 286 -12.52 17.41 -8.78
N ALA A 287 -13.59 16.94 -8.14
CA ALA A 287 -14.87 16.68 -8.83
C ALA A 287 -15.47 17.97 -9.38
N LEU A 288 -15.50 19.02 -8.55
CA LEU A 288 -15.98 20.34 -8.96
C LEU A 288 -15.11 20.98 -10.05
N ALA A 289 -13.78 20.79 -9.99
CA ALA A 289 -12.86 21.23 -11.04
C ALA A 289 -13.06 20.50 -12.38
N LYS A 290 -13.70 19.32 -12.36
CA LYS A 290 -14.15 18.58 -13.55
C LYS A 290 -15.64 18.78 -13.84
N GLU A 291 -16.26 19.82 -13.29
CA GLU A 291 -17.67 20.19 -13.48
C GLU A 291 -18.67 19.11 -13.03
N LEU A 292 -18.26 18.21 -12.13
CA LEU A 292 -19.12 17.17 -11.57
C LEU A 292 -19.86 17.68 -10.33
N THR A 293 -21.15 17.38 -10.25
CA THR A 293 -22.02 17.76 -9.12
C THR A 293 -21.96 16.75 -7.96
N ASP A 294 -21.53 15.52 -8.22
CA ASP A 294 -21.26 14.48 -7.22
C ASP A 294 -19.76 14.40 -6.87
N ASN A 295 -19.38 13.52 -5.93
CA ASN A 295 -17.99 13.24 -5.57
C ASN A 295 -17.73 11.75 -5.80
N PRO A 296 -17.47 11.34 -7.05
CA PRO A 296 -17.31 9.93 -7.36
C PRO A 296 -16.10 9.36 -6.61
N LEU A 297 -16.23 8.11 -6.18
CA LEU A 297 -15.11 7.37 -5.62
C LEU A 297 -14.12 7.09 -6.74
N GLN A 298 -12.96 7.75 -6.67
CA GLN A 298 -11.89 7.52 -7.63
C GLN A 298 -11.14 6.24 -7.22
N THR A 299 -10.98 5.31 -8.16
CA THR A 299 -10.28 4.04 -7.91
C THR A 299 -9.21 3.78 -8.97
N TYR A 300 -8.06 3.28 -8.53
CA TYR A 300 -7.06 2.67 -9.41
C TYR A 300 -6.53 1.39 -8.79
N TYR A 301 -6.05 0.49 -9.64
CA TYR A 301 -5.20 -0.60 -9.20
C TYR A 301 -3.98 -0.72 -10.12
N ILE A 302 -2.86 -1.22 -9.58
CA ILE A 302 -1.60 -1.43 -10.28
C ILE A 302 -1.17 -2.87 -10.01
N LEU A 303 -0.77 -3.59 -11.05
CA LEU A 303 -0.06 -4.86 -10.95
C LEU A 303 1.25 -4.73 -11.71
N GLY A 304 2.39 -4.96 -11.07
CA GLY A 304 3.67 -4.66 -11.68
C GLY A 304 4.86 -5.38 -11.08
N LEU A 305 6.02 -5.17 -11.70
CA LEU A 305 7.29 -5.65 -11.16
C LEU A 305 7.87 -4.61 -10.19
N THR A 306 8.44 -5.11 -9.10
CA THR A 306 9.00 -4.32 -8.01
C THR A 306 10.51 -4.53 -7.96
N TYR A 307 11.27 -3.46 -7.72
CA TYR A 307 12.70 -3.54 -7.50
C TYR A 307 13.11 -2.76 -6.24
N SER A 308 13.65 -3.48 -5.25
CA SER A 308 14.15 -2.88 -4.00
C SER A 308 15.65 -2.61 -4.12
N LEU A 309 16.08 -1.38 -3.83
CA LEU A 309 17.49 -0.99 -3.86
C LEU A 309 18.19 -1.31 -2.53
#